data_AF-R0MEZ2-F1
#
_entry.id   AF-R0MEZ2-F1
#
_cell.length_a   1.000
_cell.length_b   1.000
_cell.length_c   1.000
_cell.angle_alpha   90.00
_cell.angle_beta   90.00
_cell.angle_gamma   90.00
#
_symmetry.space_group_name_H-M   'P 1'
#
loop_
_entity.id
_entity.type
_entity.pdbx_description
1 polymer ?
#
loop_
_entity_poly.entity_id
_entity_poly.type
_entity_poly.pdbx_seq_one_letter_code
_entity_poly.pdbx_strand_id
1 'polypeptide(L)'
;MGSFSFPQFMHLLPGNIFKLFCIKPEFNINKNELKKKYFELCKINHPDFSQVHNNVNVDLKDLNLAYKIFNNDYSRARLLNTKIEEQDPNFLISVLDLEEQIENIKILKEVKEMKNIILKRIEECKKNYKDPKYLSKWVYYERLLKKVDDKEIEIEIRGG
;
A
#
# COMPACT_ATOMS: atom_id res chain seq x y z
N MET A 1 13.57 -13.09 11.95
CA MET A 1 12.62 -13.33 10.84
C MET A 1 11.26 -12.79 11.27
N GLY A 2 10.94 -11.56 10.88
CA GLY A 2 9.65 -10.94 11.22
C GLY A 2 8.58 -11.47 10.27
N SER A 3 7.67 -12.30 10.78
CA SER A 3 6.46 -12.66 10.08
C SER A 3 5.65 -11.39 9.79
N PHE A 4 5.50 -11.04 8.52
CA PHE A 4 4.47 -10.10 8.11
C PHE A 4 3.13 -10.78 8.35
N SER A 5 2.60 -10.62 9.56
CA SER A 5 1.22 -10.92 9.86
C SER A 5 0.39 -9.98 8.98
N PHE A 6 -0.20 -10.51 7.91
CA PHE A 6 -1.35 -9.89 7.28
C PHE A 6 -2.36 -9.66 8.41
N PRO A 7 -2.78 -8.41 8.69
CA PRO A 7 -3.85 -8.19 9.65
C PRO A 7 -5.02 -9.11 9.30
N GLN A 8 -5.66 -9.72 10.30
CA GLN A 8 -6.84 -10.57 10.14
C GLN A 8 -7.94 -9.80 9.37
N PHE A 9 -7.94 -9.89 8.04
CA PHE A 9 -8.86 -9.19 7.14
C PHE A 9 -10.03 -10.08 6.70
N MET A 10 -10.31 -11.14 7.47
CA MET A 10 -11.11 -12.29 7.01
C MET A 10 -12.60 -12.02 6.75
N HIS A 11 -13.14 -10.83 7.05
CA HIS A 11 -14.57 -10.53 6.84
C HIS A 11 -14.87 -9.63 5.64
N LEU A 12 -13.88 -8.91 5.10
CA LEU A 12 -14.04 -8.05 3.93
C LEU A 12 -13.51 -8.74 2.67
N LEU A 13 -14.35 -9.58 2.06
CA LEU A 13 -14.03 -10.14 0.75
C LEU A 13 -13.80 -9.01 -0.27
N PRO A 14 -12.88 -9.16 -1.24
CA PRO A 14 -12.58 -8.11 -2.22
C PRO A 14 -13.81 -7.52 -2.91
N GLY A 15 -14.79 -8.36 -3.26
CA GLY A 15 -16.06 -7.93 -3.85
C GLY A 15 -16.92 -7.06 -2.93
N ASN A 16 -16.82 -7.22 -1.61
CA ASN A 16 -17.56 -6.41 -0.64
C ASN A 16 -16.97 -5.00 -0.52
N ILE A 17 -15.65 -4.85 -0.65
CA ILE A 17 -14.96 -3.56 -0.54
C ILE A 17 -15.33 -2.61 -1.70
N PHE A 18 -15.37 -3.11 -2.93
CA PHE A 18 -15.79 -2.31 -4.10
C PHE A 18 -17.28 -1.93 -4.05
N LYS A 19 -18.13 -2.87 -3.62
CA LYS A 19 -19.57 -2.62 -3.44
C LYS A 19 -19.84 -1.56 -2.37
N LEU A 20 -19.09 -1.57 -1.26
CA LEU A 20 -19.25 -0.61 -0.18
C LEU A 20 -19.16 0.84 -0.65
N PHE A 21 -18.24 1.13 -1.57
CA PHE A 21 -18.06 2.49 -2.12
C PHE A 21 -18.80 2.70 -3.44
N CYS A 22 -19.54 1.71 -3.94
CA CYS A 22 -20.11 1.74 -5.30
C CYS A 22 -19.06 2.17 -6.34
N ILE A 23 -17.85 1.60 -6.25
CA ILE A 23 -16.74 1.84 -7.18
C ILE A 23 -16.53 0.57 -8.01
N LYS A 24 -16.19 0.73 -9.29
CA LYS A 24 -15.88 -0.41 -10.16
C LYS A 24 -14.58 -1.10 -9.73
N PRO A 25 -14.42 -2.41 -9.92
CA PRO A 25 -13.15 -3.11 -9.67
C PRO A 25 -12.04 -2.69 -10.64
N GLU A 26 -11.43 -1.54 -10.39
CA GLU A 26 -10.38 -0.96 -11.22
C GLU A 26 -9.22 -0.41 -10.38
N PHE A 27 -8.02 -0.43 -10.97
CA PHE A 27 -6.81 0.02 -10.27
C PHE A 27 -6.73 1.54 -10.18
N ASN A 28 -7.11 2.24 -11.26
CA ASN A 28 -7.11 3.68 -11.32
C ASN A 28 -8.47 4.20 -10.86
N ILE A 29 -8.52 4.73 -9.64
CA ILE A 29 -9.74 5.28 -9.06
C ILE A 29 -9.64 6.80 -8.91
N ASN A 30 -10.78 7.47 -8.94
CA ASN A 30 -10.84 8.90 -8.63
C ASN A 30 -10.75 9.12 -7.11
N LYS A 31 -9.58 9.54 -6.62
CA LYS A 31 -9.35 9.77 -5.18
C LYS A 31 -10.26 10.86 -4.57
N ASN A 32 -10.66 11.85 -5.35
CA ASN A 32 -11.57 12.91 -4.88
C ASN A 32 -12.99 12.37 -4.68
N GLU A 33 -13.45 11.53 -5.60
CA GLU A 33 -14.76 10.86 -5.47
C GLU A 33 -14.77 9.87 -4.31
N LEU A 34 -13.71 9.06 -4.17
CA LEU A 34 -13.51 8.16 -3.03
C LEU A 34 -13.61 8.92 -1.70
N LYS A 35 -12.91 10.06 -1.59
CA LYS A 35 -12.91 10.89 -0.39
C LYS A 35 -14.31 11.44 -0.08
N LYS A 36 -15.04 11.92 -1.09
CA LYS A 36 -16.43 12.39 -0.90
C LYS A 36 -17.34 11.27 -0.37
N LYS A 37 -17.32 10.11 -1.03
CA LYS A 37 -18.12 8.93 -0.62
C LYS A 37 -17.77 8.44 0.78
N TYR A 38 -16.49 8.43 1.13
CA TYR A 38 -16.04 8.10 2.48
C TYR A 38 -16.68 9.02 3.54
N PHE A 39 -16.64 10.34 3.34
CA PHE A 39 -17.23 11.28 4.30
C PHE A 39 -18.76 11.18 4.38
N GLU A 40 -19.44 10.94 3.26
CA GLU A 40 -20.88 10.68 3.23
C GLU A 40 -21.24 9.44 4.07
N LEU A 41 -20.52 8.33 3.87
CA LEU A 41 -20.71 7.10 4.62
C LEU A 41 -20.38 7.28 6.11
N CYS A 42 -19.31 8.00 6.45
CA CYS A 42 -18.98 8.32 7.85
C CYS A 42 -20.08 9.14 8.52
N LYS A 43 -20.67 10.11 7.81
CA LYS A 43 -21.73 10.97 8.35
C LYS A 43 -23.00 10.17 8.66
N ILE A 44 -23.36 9.24 7.78
CA ILE A 44 -24.55 8.39 7.92
C ILE A 44 -24.37 7.35 9.04
N ASN A 45 -23.16 6.80 9.19
CA ASN A 45 -22.85 5.74 10.17
C ASN A 45 -22.29 6.27 11.51
N HIS A 46 -22.23 7.59 11.71
CA HIS A 46 -21.73 8.15 12.96
C HIS A 46 -22.70 7.83 14.10
N PRO A 47 -22.22 7.45 15.30
CA PRO A 47 -23.07 7.18 16.47
C PRO A 47 -24.06 8.32 16.77
N ASP A 48 -23.62 9.57 16.64
CA ASP A 48 -24.45 10.77 16.90
C ASP A 48 -25.58 10.99 15.88
N PHE A 49 -25.53 10.38 14.69
CA PHE A 49 -26.51 10.54 13.61
C PHE A 49 -27.33 9.25 13.33
N SER A 50 -27.07 8.18 14.09
CA SER A 50 -27.54 6.81 13.84
C SER A 50 -29.05 6.56 13.98
N GLN A 51 -29.84 7.58 14.37
CA GLN A 51 -31.28 7.41 14.59
C GLN A 51 -32.15 7.54 13.32
N VAL A 52 -31.60 7.92 12.16
CA VAL A 52 -32.43 8.40 11.04
C VAL A 52 -32.44 7.48 9.80
N HIS A 53 -31.52 6.52 9.66
CA HIS A 53 -31.39 5.77 8.41
C HIS A 53 -31.22 4.24 8.61
N ASN A 54 -32.28 3.49 8.30
CA ASN A 54 -32.38 2.03 8.47
C ASN A 54 -31.61 1.15 7.46
N ASN A 55 -30.83 1.71 6.52
CA ASN A 55 -30.51 0.92 5.30
C ASN A 55 -29.04 0.52 5.11
N VAL A 56 -28.09 1.04 5.89
CA VAL A 56 -26.68 0.61 5.80
C VAL A 56 -26.06 0.69 7.18
N ASN A 57 -25.97 -0.44 7.90
CA ASN A 57 -25.19 -0.55 9.13
C ASN A 57 -23.79 -1.05 8.74
N VAL A 58 -22.91 -0.13 8.37
CA VAL A 58 -21.51 -0.45 8.06
C VAL A 58 -20.66 -0.07 9.26
N ASP A 59 -19.86 -1.01 9.76
CA ASP A 59 -18.88 -0.72 10.80
C ASP A 59 -17.89 0.36 10.30
N LEU A 60 -17.77 1.45 11.06
CA LEU A 60 -16.81 2.52 10.78
C LEU A 60 -15.37 2.00 10.66
N LYS A 61 -15.02 0.91 11.36
CA LYS A 61 -13.72 0.25 11.23
C LYS A 61 -13.51 -0.31 9.83
N ASP A 62 -14.53 -0.98 9.28
CA ASP A 62 -14.50 -1.54 7.93
C ASP A 62 -14.45 -0.43 6.87
N LEU A 63 -15.19 0.66 7.09
CA LEU A 63 -15.16 1.82 6.21
C LEU A 63 -13.78 2.50 6.18
N ASN A 64 -13.18 2.70 7.35
CA ASN A 64 -11.83 3.27 7.49
C ASN A 64 -10.78 2.38 6.83
N LEU A 65 -10.90 1.07 7.02
CA LEU A 65 -10.00 0.10 6.42
C LEU A 65 -10.10 0.10 4.89
N ALA A 66 -11.32 0.02 4.36
CA ALA A 66 -11.55 0.06 2.92
C ALA A 66 -11.05 1.37 2.29
N TYR A 67 -11.24 2.51 2.96
CA TYR A 67 -10.68 3.78 2.52
C TYR A 67 -9.14 3.79 2.50
N LYS A 68 -8.49 3.18 3.51
CA LYS A 68 -7.02 3.01 3.53
C LYS A 68 -6.54 2.11 2.39
N ILE A 69 -7.23 1.00 2.14
CA ILE A 69 -6.93 0.08 1.02
C ILE A 69 -7.01 0.83 -0.31
N PHE A 70 -8.06 1.62 -0.53
CA PHE A 70 -8.19 2.39 -1.77
C PHE A 70 -7.16 3.51 -1.92
N ASN A 71 -6.66 4.09 -0.84
CA ASN A 71 -5.64 5.15 -0.94
C ASN A 71 -4.23 4.63 -1.21
N ASN A 72 -3.93 3.38 -0.85
CA ASN A 72 -2.64 2.76 -1.10
C ASN A 72 -2.68 1.97 -2.43
N ASP A 73 -1.79 2.32 -3.37
CA ASP A 73 -1.76 1.71 -4.69
C ASP A 73 -1.46 0.21 -4.64
N TYR A 74 -0.53 -0.23 -3.78
CA TYR A 74 -0.20 -1.65 -3.61
C TYR A 74 -1.41 -2.44 -3.07
N SER A 75 -2.07 -1.91 -2.05
CA SER A 75 -3.29 -2.51 -1.47
C SER A 75 -4.41 -2.61 -2.50
N ARG A 76 -4.63 -1.59 -3.34
CA ARG A 76 -5.58 -1.66 -4.47
C ARG A 76 -5.20 -2.75 -5.47
N ALA A 77 -3.93 -2.83 -5.82
CA ALA A 77 -3.46 -3.85 -6.76
C ALA A 77 -3.68 -5.27 -6.22
N ARG A 78 -3.40 -5.49 -4.93
CA ARG A 78 -3.66 -6.76 -4.23
C ARG A 78 -5.14 -7.10 -4.13
N LEU A 79 -6.00 -6.10 -4.03
CA LEU A 79 -7.45 -6.29 -4.02
C LEU A 79 -7.96 -6.83 -5.36
N LEU A 80 -7.32 -6.43 -6.46
CA LEU A 80 -7.66 -6.85 -7.83
C LEU A 80 -6.99 -8.18 -8.22
N ASN A 81 -5.87 -8.52 -7.59
CA ASN A 81 -5.12 -9.74 -7.84
C ASN A 81 -4.61 -10.33 -6.53
N THR A 82 -5.28 -11.39 -6.10
CA THR A 82 -5.02 -12.07 -4.83
C THR A 82 -3.92 -13.13 -4.92
N LYS A 83 -3.47 -13.48 -6.13
CA LYS A 83 -2.43 -14.50 -6.32
C LYS A 83 -1.13 -14.06 -5.67
N ILE A 84 -0.44 -15.01 -5.06
CA ILE A 84 0.89 -14.81 -4.49
C ILE A 84 1.82 -15.68 -5.30
N GLU A 85 2.87 -15.08 -5.86
CA GLU A 85 3.93 -15.81 -6.55
C GLU A 85 5.24 -15.67 -5.79
N GLU A 86 5.93 -16.80 -5.64
CA GLU A 86 7.30 -16.84 -5.14
C GLU A 86 8.23 -16.10 -6.09
N GLN A 87 9.27 -15.48 -5.53
CA GLN A 87 10.27 -14.77 -6.31
C GLN A 87 11.44 -15.69 -6.64
N ASP A 88 12.01 -15.49 -7.81
CA ASP A 88 13.20 -16.23 -8.20
C ASP A 88 14.41 -15.85 -7.33
N PRO A 89 15.37 -16.77 -7.11
CA PRO A 89 16.53 -16.52 -6.28
C PRO A 89 17.38 -15.32 -6.75
N ASN A 90 17.48 -15.06 -8.05
CA ASN A 90 18.29 -13.97 -8.58
C ASN A 90 17.69 -12.61 -8.19
N PHE A 91 16.37 -12.48 -8.25
CA PHE A 91 15.67 -11.32 -7.73
C PHE A 91 15.96 -11.13 -6.23
N LEU A 92 15.88 -12.18 -5.42
CA LEU A 92 16.12 -12.08 -3.98
C LEU A 92 17.55 -11.66 -3.66
N ILE A 93 18.55 -12.18 -4.39
CA ILE A 93 19.94 -11.73 -4.31
C ILE A 93 20.02 -10.24 -4.63
N SER A 94 19.39 -9.79 -5.71
CA SER A 94 19.38 -8.36 -6.08
C SER A 94 18.74 -7.45 -5.02
N VAL A 95 17.79 -7.97 -4.22
CA VAL A 95 17.20 -7.24 -3.09
C VAL A 95 18.22 -7.12 -1.96
N LEU A 96 18.95 -8.19 -1.65
CA LEU A 96 20.01 -8.17 -0.63
C LEU A 96 21.13 -7.19 -1.01
N ASP A 97 21.55 -7.19 -2.27
CA ASP A 97 22.58 -6.27 -2.78
C ASP A 97 22.13 -4.79 -2.63
N LEU A 98 20.84 -4.51 -2.83
CA LEU A 98 20.29 -3.17 -2.60
C LEU A 98 20.25 -2.84 -1.10
N GLU A 99 19.91 -3.78 -0.23
CA GLU A 99 19.93 -3.56 1.22
C GLU A 99 21.34 -3.19 1.69
N GLU A 100 22.35 -3.94 1.25
CA GLU A 100 23.75 -3.65 1.54
C GLU A 100 24.16 -2.27 1.00
N GLN A 101 23.77 -1.94 -0.24
CA GLN A 101 24.03 -0.61 -0.80
C GLN A 101 23.42 0.49 0.07
N ILE A 102 22.16 0.36 0.48
CA ILE A 102 21.46 1.34 1.33
C ILE A 102 22.20 1.54 2.67
N GLU A 103 22.60 0.44 3.31
CA GLU A 103 23.28 0.47 4.61
C GLU A 103 24.62 1.20 4.54
N ASN A 104 25.31 1.09 3.41
CA ASN A 104 26.62 1.69 3.15
C ASN A 104 26.59 3.15 2.68
N ILE A 105 25.42 3.72 2.39
CA ILE A 105 25.29 5.13 1.98
C ILE A 105 25.75 6.06 3.12
N LYS A 106 26.54 7.08 2.78
CA LYS A 106 27.07 8.05 3.76
C LYS A 106 26.63 9.48 3.55
N ILE A 107 26.16 9.82 2.34
CA ILE A 107 25.80 11.19 1.99
C ILE A 107 24.39 11.28 1.44
N LEU A 108 23.71 12.40 1.73
CA LEU A 108 22.31 12.61 1.36
C LEU A 108 22.05 12.52 -0.15
N LYS A 109 23.04 12.89 -0.97
CA LYS A 109 22.94 12.79 -2.43
C LYS A 109 22.74 11.33 -2.88
N GLU A 110 23.54 10.41 -2.37
CA GLU A 110 23.45 8.97 -2.67
C GLU A 110 22.13 8.38 -2.16
N VAL A 111 21.65 8.81 -0.99
CA VAL A 111 20.32 8.39 -0.47
C VAL A 111 19.22 8.77 -1.46
N LYS A 112 19.24 10.02 -1.95
CA LYS A 112 18.25 10.51 -2.91
C LYS A 112 18.33 9.77 -4.24
N GLU A 113 19.52 9.42 -4.71
CA GLU A 113 19.72 8.59 -5.89
C GLU A 113 19.14 7.18 -5.70
N MET A 114 19.43 6.55 -4.56
CA MET A 114 18.89 5.22 -4.22
C MET A 114 17.36 5.24 -4.09
N LYS A 115 16.80 6.28 -3.45
CA LYS A 115 15.35 6.51 -3.35
C LYS A 115 14.71 6.56 -4.73
N ASN A 116 15.31 7.30 -5.66
CA ASN A 116 14.82 7.39 -7.04
C ASN A 116 14.90 6.04 -7.78
N ILE A 117 15.93 5.23 -7.54
CA ILE A 117 16.03 3.88 -8.12
C ILE A 117 14.88 3.00 -7.63
N ILE A 118 14.63 2.96 -6.31
CA ILE A 118 13.57 2.14 -5.73
C ILE A 118 12.19 2.63 -6.21
N LEU A 119 11.96 3.95 -6.23
CA LEU A 119 10.70 4.52 -6.72
C LEU A 119 10.43 4.15 -8.18
N LYS A 120 11.45 4.17 -9.05
CA LYS A 120 11.29 3.73 -10.46
C LYS A 120 10.87 2.25 -10.55
N ARG A 121 11.43 1.38 -9.71
CA ARG A 121 11.07 -0.05 -9.67
C ARG A 121 9.65 -0.27 -9.13
N ILE A 122 9.21 0.54 -8.15
CA ILE A 122 7.83 0.57 -7.68
C ILE A 122 6.88 0.99 -8.82
N GLU A 123 7.23 2.04 -9.57
CA GLU A 123 6.43 2.47 -10.72
C GLU A 123 6.35 1.42 -11.84
N GLU A 124 7.41 0.63 -12.04
CA GLU A 124 7.36 -0.54 -12.92
C GLU A 124 6.37 -1.59 -12.42
N CYS A 125 6.37 -1.88 -11.11
CA CYS A 125 5.40 -2.79 -10.50
C CYS A 125 3.97 -2.28 -10.64
N LYS A 126 3.75 -0.97 -10.46
CA LYS A 126 2.44 -0.34 -10.67
C LYS A 126 1.93 -0.50 -12.08
N LYS A 127 2.79 -0.36 -13.10
CA LYS A 127 2.38 -0.53 -14.51
C LYS A 127 2.01 -1.98 -14.83
N ASN A 128 2.64 -2.93 -14.15
CA ASN A 128 2.47 -4.38 -14.35
C ASN A 128 1.65 -5.06 -13.24
N TYR A 129 0.83 -4.31 -12.49
CA TYR A 129 0.11 -4.80 -11.30
C TYR A 129 -0.79 -6.03 -11.53
N LYS A 130 -1.17 -6.31 -12.78
CA LYS A 130 -1.96 -7.50 -13.14
C LYS A 130 -1.15 -8.79 -13.06
N ASP A 131 0.17 -8.70 -13.18
CA ASP A 131 1.06 -9.85 -13.05
C ASP A 131 1.40 -10.07 -11.56
N PRO A 132 1.06 -11.24 -10.98
CA PRO A 132 1.36 -11.56 -9.59
C PRO A 132 2.85 -11.44 -9.23
N LYS A 133 3.77 -11.67 -10.17
CA LYS A 133 5.22 -11.51 -9.93
C LYS A 133 5.55 -10.08 -9.53
N TYR A 134 5.01 -9.12 -10.26
CA TYR A 134 5.25 -7.70 -9.99
C TYR A 134 4.63 -7.25 -8.66
N LEU A 135 3.52 -7.84 -8.24
CA LEU A 135 2.95 -7.58 -6.91
C LEU A 135 3.85 -8.10 -5.80
N SER A 136 4.35 -9.32 -5.93
CA SER A 136 5.30 -9.88 -4.96
C SER A 136 6.59 -9.06 -4.91
N LYS A 137 7.13 -8.60 -6.05
CA LYS A 137 8.31 -7.70 -6.10
C LYS A 137 8.05 -6.36 -5.42
N TRP A 138 6.87 -5.79 -5.62
CA TRP A 138 6.50 -4.48 -5.07
C TRP A 138 6.67 -4.44 -3.54
N VAL A 139 6.26 -5.49 -2.82
CA VAL A 139 6.42 -5.57 -1.35
C VAL A 139 7.88 -5.40 -0.92
N TYR A 140 8.80 -6.07 -1.62
CA TYR A 140 10.23 -5.92 -1.32
C TYR A 140 10.69 -4.48 -1.55
N TYR A 141 10.25 -3.86 -2.65
CA TYR A 141 10.62 -2.46 -2.91
C TYR A 141 9.99 -1.46 -1.92
N GLU A 142 8.78 -1.67 -1.41
CA GLU A 142 8.23 -0.83 -0.34
C GLU A 142 9.06 -0.96 0.95
N ARG A 143 9.51 -2.18 1.28
CA ARG A 143 10.42 -2.39 2.43
C ARG A 143 11.74 -1.66 2.25
N LEU A 144 12.33 -1.75 1.05
CA LEU A 144 13.58 -1.04 0.73
C LEU A 144 13.39 0.48 0.77
N LEU A 145 12.27 0.99 0.27
CA LEU A 145 11.96 2.42 0.31
C LEU A 145 11.93 2.91 1.76
N LYS A 146 11.29 2.16 2.65
CA LYS A 146 11.30 2.48 4.09
C LYS A 146 12.72 2.50 4.66
N LYS A 147 13.55 1.50 4.34
CA LYS A 147 14.96 1.49 4.75
C LYS A 147 15.72 2.72 4.25
N VAL A 148 15.45 3.17 3.03
CA VAL A 148 16.04 4.40 2.47
C VAL A 148 15.56 5.65 3.19
N ASP A 149 14.27 5.74 3.51
CA ASP A 149 13.72 6.86 4.28
C ASP A 149 14.33 6.92 5.68
N ASP A 150 14.46 5.77 6.36
CA ASP A 150 15.12 5.66 7.67
C ASP A 150 16.60 6.09 7.58
N LYS A 151 17.30 5.74 6.48
CA LYS A 151 18.68 6.13 6.22
C LYS A 151 18.84 7.63 5.90
N GLU A 152 17.87 8.22 5.21
CA GLU A 152 17.80 9.66 4.94
C GLU A 152 17.82 10.43 6.26
N ILE A 153 16.93 10.04 7.19
CA ILE A 153 16.82 10.62 8.54
C ILE A 153 18.13 10.44 9.32
N GLU A 154 18.74 9.24 9.30
CA GLU A 154 20.02 8.96 9.98
C GLU A 154 21.14 9.93 9.53
N ILE A 155 21.26 10.17 8.22
CA ILE A 155 22.30 11.02 7.65
C ILE A 155 22.02 12.50 7.96
N GLU A 156 20.76 12.94 7.87
CA GLU A 156 20.37 14.31 8.21
C GLU A 156 20.69 14.65 9.67
N ILE A 157 20.43 13.73 10.60
CA ILE A 157 20.75 13.91 12.02
C ILE A 157 22.26 13.99 12.27
N ARG A 158 23.08 13.26 11.52
CA ARG A 158 24.55 13.28 11.67
C ARG A 158 25.22 14.51 11.03
N GLY A 159 24.57 15.11 10.03
CA GLY A 159 25.10 16.24 9.27
C GLY A 159 24.68 17.62 9.80
N GLY A 160 23.72 17.69 10.73
CA GLY A 160 23.31 18.90 11.44
C GLY A 160 24.02 19.06 12.77
#